data_AF-A0A662MJH4-F1
#
_entry.id   AF-A0A662MJH4-F1
#
_cell.length_a   1.000
_cell.length_b   1.000
_cell.length_c   1.000
_cell.angle_alpha   90.00
_cell.angle_beta   90.00
_cell.angle_gamma   90.00
#
_symmetry.space_group_name_H-M   'P 1'
#
loop_
_entity.id
_entity.type
_entity.pdbx_description
1 polymer ?
#
loop_
_entity_poly.entity_id
_entity_poly.type
_entity_poly.pdbx_seq_one_letter_code
_entity_poly.pdbx_strand_id
1 'polypeptide(L)'
;MPKDPLKKITRELYGPKKIERLIKDPEEFKTEDEVFDKHNMMVLFKLMNNGILQTLNYPVSTGKEANVYEGSNPVGEKVAVKIFRTSTATFKSFLEYIEGDPRFEKLEKGRWGVIFTWAKKEFRNLKEMEKAGVKVPHPIHRIDNILVMEMLTFQGRPAPQIRQIEAEREDWEEFWEEVIDGIKRLYQVGRIVHADLSEYNILYTERGLYFIDVAQGVSIEHPRGYEFLFRDVNNVVRFFQKKGIEIPYPEIFEDIMGREAEVLRLIGLLPK
;
A
#
# COMPACT_ATOMS: atom_id res chain seq x y z
N MET A 1 35.29 11.92 10.94
CA MET A 1 34.23 10.93 10.61
C MET A 1 32.91 11.46 11.15
N PRO A 2 31.89 11.73 10.31
CA PRO A 2 30.59 12.14 10.83
C PRO A 2 30.01 10.99 11.65
N LYS A 3 29.70 11.28 12.92
CA LYS A 3 29.13 10.33 13.87
C LYS A 3 27.72 9.98 13.39
N ASP A 4 27.52 8.73 13.00
CA ASP A 4 26.22 8.15 12.68
C ASP A 4 25.23 8.41 13.86
N PRO A 5 24.23 9.30 13.67
CA PRO A 5 23.28 9.65 14.71
C PRO A 5 22.45 8.45 15.16
N LEU A 6 22.17 7.52 14.23
CA LEU A 6 21.39 6.32 14.46
C LEU A 6 22.13 5.33 15.34
N LYS A 7 23.41 5.06 15.04
CA LYS A 7 24.28 4.27 15.94
C LYS A 7 24.39 4.91 17.32
N LYS A 8 24.47 6.24 17.42
CA LYS A 8 24.60 6.92 18.71
C LYS A 8 23.31 6.79 19.54
N ILE A 9 22.16 7.13 18.97
CA ILE A 9 20.84 7.06 19.64
C ILE A 9 20.49 5.62 20.03
N THR A 10 20.71 4.65 19.13
CA THR A 10 20.46 3.23 19.45
C THR A 10 21.44 2.67 20.48
N ARG A 11 22.71 3.10 20.48
CA ARG A 11 23.70 2.70 21.50
C ARG A 11 23.37 3.22 22.87
N GLU A 12 22.95 4.48 22.97
CA GLU A 12 22.54 5.11 24.23
C GLU A 12 21.30 4.43 24.83
N LEU A 13 20.37 3.95 24.01
CA LEU A 13 19.14 3.35 24.49
C LEU A 13 19.24 1.82 24.74
N TYR A 14 20.07 1.09 23.98
CA TYR A 14 19.99 -0.38 23.93
C TYR A 14 21.34 -1.12 23.93
N GLY A 15 22.47 -0.41 23.92
CA GLY A 15 23.81 -1.00 23.97
C GLY A 15 24.33 -1.56 22.63
N PRO A 16 25.67 -1.71 22.47
CA PRO A 16 26.32 -1.93 21.17
C PRO A 16 25.96 -3.26 20.49
N LYS A 17 25.77 -4.36 21.23
CA LYS A 17 25.45 -5.69 20.67
C LYS A 17 24.07 -5.78 20.01
N LYS A 18 23.12 -4.93 20.41
CA LYS A 18 21.77 -4.90 19.80
C LYS A 18 21.79 -4.20 18.44
N ILE A 19 22.62 -3.16 18.29
CA ILE A 19 22.78 -2.35 17.06
C ILE A 19 23.23 -3.18 15.88
N GLU A 20 24.29 -3.98 16.05
CA GLU A 20 24.86 -4.82 14.98
C GLU A 20 23.87 -5.89 14.48
N ARG A 21 22.86 -6.26 15.29
CA ARG A 21 21.78 -7.15 14.85
C ARG A 21 20.70 -6.42 14.05
N LEU A 22 20.47 -5.14 14.33
CA LEU A 22 19.37 -4.36 13.75
C LEU A 22 19.70 -3.87 12.34
N ILE A 23 20.92 -3.38 12.14
CA ILE A 23 21.33 -2.68 10.92
C ILE A 23 22.58 -3.36 10.41
N LYS A 24 22.43 -4.17 9.35
CA LYS A 24 23.56 -4.90 8.75
C LYS A 24 24.59 -3.96 8.11
N ASP A 25 24.17 -2.82 7.55
CA ASP A 25 25.09 -1.84 6.97
C ASP A 25 24.70 -0.37 7.25
N PRO A 26 25.13 0.20 8.39
CA PRO A 26 24.67 1.51 8.86
C PRO A 26 25.18 2.72 8.06
N GLU A 27 26.27 2.57 7.30
CA GLU A 27 26.82 3.67 6.50
C GLU A 27 25.92 4.00 5.29
N GLU A 28 25.14 3.03 4.80
CA GLU A 28 24.21 3.22 3.68
C GLU A 28 22.86 3.85 4.08
N PHE A 29 22.53 3.87 5.39
CA PHE A 29 21.35 4.56 5.91
C PHE A 29 21.58 6.07 6.16
N LYS A 30 22.83 6.55 6.01
CA LYS A 30 23.21 7.95 6.29
C LYS A 30 22.59 9.00 5.37
N THR A 31 21.98 8.58 4.26
CA THR A 31 21.21 9.46 3.37
C THR A 31 19.72 9.52 3.71
N GLU A 32 19.24 8.76 4.70
CA GLU A 32 17.80 8.56 4.99
C GLU A 32 17.39 8.93 6.43
N ASP A 33 18.06 9.90 7.04
CA ASP A 33 17.90 10.34 8.46
C ASP A 33 16.46 10.72 8.90
N GLU A 34 15.47 10.79 7.99
CA GLU A 34 14.12 11.27 8.32
C GLU A 34 13.16 10.22 8.94
N VAL A 35 13.38 8.91 8.75
CA VAL A 35 12.46 7.88 9.26
C VAL A 35 12.99 7.04 10.42
N PHE A 36 14.25 7.22 10.81
CA PHE A 36 14.85 6.47 11.91
C PHE A 36 15.00 7.32 13.18
N ASP A 37 13.95 8.08 13.50
CA ASP A 37 13.89 8.81 14.77
C ASP A 37 13.76 7.88 15.99
N LYS A 38 13.87 8.45 17.19
CA LYS A 38 13.76 7.69 18.45
C LYS A 38 12.45 6.90 18.57
N HIS A 39 11.35 7.43 18.04
CA HIS A 39 10.04 6.77 18.11
C HIS A 39 10.02 5.52 17.23
N ASN A 40 10.36 5.67 15.95
CA ASN A 40 10.38 4.57 14.98
C ASN A 40 11.37 3.49 15.40
N MET A 41 12.54 3.86 15.93
CA MET A 41 13.47 2.88 16.48
C MET A 41 12.84 2.07 17.61
N MET A 42 12.16 2.71 18.56
CA MET A 42 11.48 2.01 19.65
C MET A 42 10.37 1.08 19.15
N VAL A 43 9.63 1.47 18.10
CA VAL A 43 8.61 0.63 17.46
C VAL A 43 9.24 -0.59 16.79
N LEU A 44 10.32 -0.41 16.02
CA LEU A 44 11.07 -1.51 15.40
C LEU A 44 11.60 -2.49 16.46
N PHE A 45 12.10 -2.00 17.59
CA PHE A 45 12.51 -2.85 18.71
C PHE A 45 11.36 -3.67 19.29
N LYS A 46 10.17 -3.10 19.41
CA LYS A 46 8.98 -3.84 19.87
C LYS A 46 8.63 -4.94 18.88
N LEU A 47 8.63 -4.66 17.58
CA LEU A 47 8.40 -5.67 16.53
C LEU A 47 9.40 -6.82 16.64
N MET A 48 10.68 -6.52 16.92
CA MET A 48 11.70 -7.54 17.10
C MET A 48 11.55 -8.36 18.38
N ASN A 49 11.29 -7.71 19.52
CA ASN A 49 11.08 -8.42 20.78
C ASN A 49 9.82 -9.31 20.74
N ASN A 50 8.83 -8.94 19.93
CA ASN A 50 7.61 -9.72 19.74
C ASN A 50 7.76 -10.84 18.68
N GLY A 51 8.96 -11.04 18.12
CA GLY A 51 9.22 -12.09 17.13
C GLY A 51 8.55 -11.85 15.77
N ILE A 52 8.14 -10.62 15.47
CA ILE A 52 7.53 -10.25 14.18
C ILE A 52 8.60 -9.92 13.14
N LEU A 53 9.68 -9.25 13.58
CA LEU A 53 10.79 -8.81 12.75
C LEU A 53 12.10 -9.33 13.34
N GLN A 54 13.07 -9.68 12.51
CA GLN A 54 14.40 -10.14 12.93
C GLN A 54 15.49 -9.21 12.40
N THR A 55 15.42 -8.83 11.12
CA THR A 55 16.32 -7.84 10.54
C THR A 55 15.54 -6.81 9.73
N LEU A 56 16.09 -5.61 9.66
CA LEU A 56 15.69 -4.59 8.70
C LEU A 56 16.89 -4.35 7.77
N ASN A 57 16.65 -4.47 6.48
CA ASN A 57 17.64 -4.38 5.42
C ASN A 57 17.37 -3.11 4.58
N TYR A 58 17.80 -3.16 3.32
CA TYR A 58 17.81 -2.03 2.40
C TYR A 58 16.42 -1.44 2.11
N PRO A 59 16.36 -0.13 1.81
CA PRO A 59 15.15 0.49 1.28
C PRO A 59 14.76 -0.15 -0.05
N VAL A 60 13.49 -0.55 -0.16
CA VAL A 60 12.85 -1.04 -1.38
C VAL A 60 12.25 0.12 -2.16
N SER A 61 11.64 1.07 -1.45
CA SER A 61 11.02 2.25 -2.03
C SER A 61 11.08 3.40 -1.05
N THR A 62 11.38 4.61 -1.54
CA THR A 62 11.34 5.84 -0.76
C THR A 62 10.32 6.79 -1.36
N GLY A 63 9.42 7.29 -0.51
CA GLY A 63 8.29 8.10 -0.93
C GLY A 63 8.09 9.31 -0.02
N LYS A 64 7.21 10.22 -0.45
CA LYS A 64 6.82 11.40 0.34
C LYS A 64 5.99 11.03 1.57
N GLU A 65 5.27 9.92 1.48
CA GLU A 65 4.26 9.50 2.45
C GLU A 65 4.76 8.35 3.33
N ALA A 66 5.56 7.44 2.77
CA ALA A 66 6.16 6.34 3.48
C ALA A 66 7.46 5.89 2.81
N ASN A 67 8.31 5.23 3.57
CA ASN A 67 9.42 4.43 3.05
C ASN A 67 9.11 2.95 3.29
N VAL A 68 9.48 2.09 2.35
CA VAL A 68 9.35 0.64 2.45
C VAL A 68 10.74 0.04 2.49
N TYR A 69 11.00 -0.80 3.49
CA TYR A 69 12.26 -1.52 3.68
C TYR A 69 12.03 -3.01 3.52
N GLU A 70 13.03 -3.72 3.01
CA GLU A 70 13.08 -5.17 3.12
C GLU A 70 13.46 -5.54 4.56
N GLY A 71 12.83 -6.57 5.12
CA GLY A 71 13.24 -7.18 6.38
C GLY A 71 13.09 -8.69 6.33
N SER A 72 13.37 -9.35 7.45
CA SER A 72 13.05 -10.76 7.63
C SER A 72 12.38 -11.02 8.97
N ASN A 73 11.58 -12.07 9.06
CA ASN A 73 11.07 -12.59 10.33
C ASN A 73 12.07 -13.59 10.97
N PRO A 74 11.84 -14.07 12.21
CA PRO A 74 12.77 -14.99 12.88
C PRO A 74 12.97 -16.35 12.19
N VAL A 75 12.05 -16.76 11.30
CA VAL A 75 12.19 -18.01 10.53
C VAL A 75 12.88 -17.81 9.18
N GLY A 76 13.28 -16.58 8.86
CA GLY A 76 14.07 -16.23 7.67
C GLY A 76 13.25 -15.84 6.44
N GLU A 77 11.92 -15.75 6.54
CA GLU A 77 11.06 -15.29 5.45
C GLU A 77 11.18 -13.77 5.29
N LYS A 78 11.14 -13.30 4.03
CA LYS A 78 11.21 -11.87 3.70
C LYS A 78 9.89 -11.17 4.03
N VAL A 79 9.99 -9.99 4.63
CA VAL A 79 8.85 -9.11 4.92
C VAL A 79 9.11 -7.70 4.39
N ALA A 80 8.05 -6.99 4.04
CA ALA A 80 8.09 -5.56 3.75
C ALA A 80 7.74 -4.78 5.02
N VAL A 81 8.57 -3.78 5.36
CA VAL A 81 8.35 -2.89 6.51
C VAL A 81 8.10 -1.48 6.00
N LYS A 82 6.84 -1.06 6.00
CA LYS A 82 6.39 0.28 5.58
C LYS A 82 6.35 1.22 6.78
N ILE A 83 7.14 2.28 6.74
CA ILE A 83 7.24 3.32 7.78
C ILE A 83 6.64 4.61 7.22
N PHE A 84 5.51 5.04 7.79
CA PHE A 84 4.81 6.25 7.35
C PHE A 84 5.50 7.51 7.89
N ARG A 85 5.57 8.54 7.03
CA ARG A 85 6.25 9.82 7.24
C ARG A 85 5.29 10.91 7.66
N THR A 86 5.84 11.93 8.33
CA THR A 86 5.11 13.03 8.96
C THR A 86 4.90 14.25 8.04
N SER A 87 5.06 14.14 6.72
CA SER A 87 5.11 15.33 5.86
C SER A 87 3.77 16.09 5.84
N THR A 88 3.83 17.42 5.94
CA THR A 88 2.64 18.28 6.15
C THR A 88 1.77 18.45 4.90
N ALA A 89 2.37 18.37 3.71
CA ALA A 89 1.64 18.52 2.44
C ALA A 89 0.65 17.37 2.23
N THR A 90 1.07 16.17 2.60
CA THR A 90 0.33 14.92 2.45
C THR A 90 -0.83 14.77 3.45
N PHE A 91 -0.73 15.45 4.59
CA PHE A 91 -1.76 15.39 5.63
C PHE A 91 -3.14 15.86 5.14
N LYS A 92 -3.19 16.92 4.33
CA LYS A 92 -4.47 17.49 3.85
C LYS A 92 -5.15 16.60 2.83
N SER A 93 -4.39 16.03 1.89
CA SER A 93 -4.95 15.08 0.92
C SER A 93 -5.41 13.80 1.63
N PHE A 94 -4.67 13.32 2.64
CA PHE A 94 -5.08 12.10 3.33
C PHE A 94 -6.42 12.22 4.07
N LEU A 95 -6.76 13.40 4.61
CA LEU A 95 -8.06 13.63 5.26
C LEU A 95 -9.23 13.38 4.31
N GLU A 96 -9.08 13.63 3.00
CA GLU A 96 -10.17 13.42 2.02
C GLU A 96 -10.60 11.96 1.87
N TYR A 97 -9.73 11.01 2.26
CA TYR A 97 -10.00 9.58 2.24
C TYR A 97 -10.47 9.05 3.60
N ILE A 98 -10.47 9.88 4.65
CA ILE A 98 -10.93 9.50 5.98
C ILE A 98 -12.26 10.17 6.29
N GLU A 99 -12.39 11.45 5.97
CA GLU A 99 -13.60 12.24 6.20
C GLU A 99 -14.75 11.73 5.32
N GLY A 100 -15.68 11.00 5.93
CA GLY A 100 -16.78 10.34 5.23
C GLY A 100 -16.62 8.83 5.09
N ASP A 101 -15.50 8.26 5.53
CA ASP A 101 -15.36 6.81 5.68
C ASP A 101 -15.87 6.39 7.08
N PRO A 102 -17.03 5.71 7.17
CA PRO A 102 -17.65 5.36 8.46
C PRO A 102 -16.77 4.44 9.32
N ARG A 103 -15.75 3.82 8.71
CA ARG A 103 -14.78 2.95 9.39
C ARG A 103 -13.76 3.74 10.24
N PHE A 104 -13.64 5.06 10.05
CA PHE A 104 -12.55 5.88 10.60
C PHE A 104 -13.00 7.25 11.17
N GLU A 105 -14.26 7.40 11.57
CA GLU A 105 -14.86 8.68 12.03
C GLU A 105 -14.13 9.40 13.19
N LYS A 106 -13.37 8.66 14.02
CA LYS A 106 -12.65 9.22 15.16
C LYS A 106 -11.16 9.31 14.87
N LEU A 107 -10.75 10.48 14.36
CA LEU A 107 -9.35 10.82 14.20
C LEU A 107 -8.72 11.24 15.52
N GLU A 108 -7.57 10.64 15.82
CA GLU A 108 -6.70 11.14 16.89
C GLU A 108 -6.14 12.51 16.50
N LYS A 109 -6.16 13.45 17.45
CA LYS A 109 -5.73 14.83 17.21
C LYS A 109 -4.22 14.91 17.00
N GLY A 110 -3.82 15.85 16.14
CA GLY A 110 -2.41 16.18 15.92
C GLY A 110 -1.73 15.30 14.88
N ARG A 111 -0.47 15.65 14.57
CA ARG A 111 0.26 15.07 13.45
C ARG A 111 0.41 13.55 13.55
N TRP A 112 0.80 13.05 14.72
CA TRP A 112 1.00 11.63 14.97
C TRP A 112 -0.30 10.82 14.90
N GLY A 113 -1.41 11.37 15.40
CA GLY A 113 -2.71 10.69 15.35
C GLY A 113 -3.17 10.37 13.93
N VAL A 114 -2.94 11.27 12.98
CA VAL A 114 -3.25 11.02 11.56
C VAL A 114 -2.34 9.98 10.93
N ILE A 115 -1.04 10.00 11.23
CA ILE A 115 -0.10 9.00 10.71
C ILE A 115 -0.43 7.60 11.24
N PHE A 116 -0.77 7.50 12.54
CA PHE A 116 -1.21 6.24 13.13
C PHE A 116 -2.53 5.77 12.53
N THR A 117 -3.45 6.69 12.26
CA THR A 117 -4.69 6.39 11.54
C THR A 117 -4.37 5.90 10.13
N TRP A 118 -3.36 6.45 9.47
CA TRP A 118 -2.95 6.05 8.14
C TRP A 118 -2.46 4.61 8.10
N ALA A 119 -1.49 4.28 8.96
CA ALA A 119 -1.00 2.91 9.09
C ALA A 119 -2.11 1.93 9.51
N LYS A 120 -3.03 2.37 10.38
CA LYS A 120 -4.21 1.60 10.79
C LYS A 120 -5.17 1.37 9.62
N LYS A 121 -5.39 2.37 8.77
CA LYS A 121 -6.26 2.30 7.61
C LYS A 121 -5.71 1.36 6.56
N GLU A 122 -4.42 1.47 6.21
CA GLU A 122 -3.80 0.54 5.27
C GLU A 122 -3.83 -0.91 5.78
N PHE A 123 -3.47 -1.15 7.05
CA PHE A 123 -3.56 -2.49 7.64
C PHE A 123 -4.98 -3.07 7.62
N ARG A 124 -5.99 -2.24 7.88
CA ARG A 124 -7.40 -2.67 7.82
C ARG A 124 -7.85 -2.94 6.39
N ASN A 125 -7.50 -2.07 5.46
CA ASN A 125 -7.83 -2.24 4.04
C ASN A 125 -7.20 -3.52 3.49
N LEU A 126 -5.90 -3.78 3.72
CA LEU A 126 -5.26 -5.03 3.31
C LEU A 126 -6.03 -6.27 3.81
N LYS A 127 -6.47 -6.27 5.08
CA LYS A 127 -7.26 -7.38 5.64
C LYS A 127 -8.64 -7.54 4.99
N GLU A 128 -9.34 -6.43 4.75
CA GLU A 128 -10.68 -6.46 4.16
C GLU A 128 -10.61 -6.84 2.67
N MET A 129 -9.59 -6.38 1.94
CA MET A 129 -9.33 -6.73 0.54
C MET A 129 -8.90 -8.19 0.37
N GLU A 130 -8.00 -8.70 1.21
CA GLU A 130 -7.60 -10.11 1.23
C GLU A 130 -8.81 -11.03 1.48
N LYS A 131 -9.68 -10.67 2.43
CA LYS A 131 -10.93 -11.40 2.70
C LYS A 131 -11.91 -11.39 1.52
N ALA A 132 -11.89 -10.34 0.70
CA ALA A 132 -12.68 -10.26 -0.53
C ALA A 132 -12.10 -11.12 -1.67
N GLY A 133 -10.97 -11.78 -1.45
CA GLY A 133 -10.27 -12.58 -2.45
C GLY A 133 -9.42 -11.76 -3.42
N VAL A 134 -9.12 -10.51 -3.08
CA VAL A 134 -8.24 -9.65 -3.88
C VAL A 134 -6.80 -9.90 -3.50
N LYS A 135 -5.93 -10.05 -4.50
CA LYS A 135 -4.49 -10.21 -4.30
C LYS A 135 -3.88 -8.90 -3.80
N VAL A 136 -3.52 -8.88 -2.53
CA VAL A 136 -2.83 -7.79 -1.83
C VAL A 136 -1.73 -8.39 -0.95
N PRO A 137 -0.68 -7.65 -0.55
CA PRO A 137 0.31 -8.18 0.38
C PRO A 137 -0.35 -8.62 1.68
N HIS A 138 -0.07 -9.85 2.13
CA HIS A 138 -0.62 -10.33 3.41
C HIS A 138 -0.20 -9.41 4.58
N PRO A 139 -1.14 -8.80 5.32
CA PRO A 139 -0.82 -7.89 6.42
C PRO A 139 -0.47 -8.64 7.70
N ILE A 140 0.80 -8.59 8.11
CA ILE A 140 1.33 -9.36 9.25
C ILE A 140 1.05 -8.64 10.58
N HIS A 141 1.52 -7.41 10.72
CA HIS A 141 1.39 -6.67 11.98
C HIS A 141 1.53 -5.17 11.79
N ARG A 142 0.96 -4.38 12.71
CA ARG A 142 1.11 -2.92 12.71
C ARG A 142 1.23 -2.38 14.13
N ILE A 143 2.28 -1.61 14.39
CA ILE A 143 2.47 -0.84 15.62
C ILE A 143 2.69 0.61 15.21
N ASP A 144 1.91 1.52 15.78
CA ASP A 144 1.99 2.96 15.51
C ASP A 144 1.99 3.26 14.00
N ASN A 145 3.02 3.92 13.48
CA ASN A 145 3.19 4.28 12.08
C ASN A 145 4.01 3.24 11.28
N ILE A 146 4.21 2.03 11.79
CA ILE A 146 4.98 0.97 11.10
C ILE A 146 4.07 -0.22 10.82
N LEU A 147 4.00 -0.60 9.55
CA LEU A 147 3.28 -1.74 9.02
C LEU A 147 4.28 -2.79 8.51
N VAL A 148 4.14 -4.03 8.98
CA VAL A 148 4.86 -5.20 8.49
C VAL A 148 3.88 -6.05 7.68
N MET A 149 4.25 -6.38 6.45
CA MET A 149 3.44 -7.17 5.52
C MET A 149 4.31 -8.10 4.67
N GLU A 150 3.68 -8.96 3.88
CA GLU A 150 4.35 -9.83 2.93
C GLU A 150 5.25 -9.04 1.98
N MET A 151 6.47 -9.54 1.75
CA MET A 151 7.34 -9.03 0.71
C MET A 151 6.97 -9.67 -0.64
N LEU A 152 6.36 -8.90 -1.53
CA LEU A 152 6.09 -9.36 -2.89
C LEU A 152 7.38 -9.36 -3.71
N THR A 153 7.64 -10.48 -4.38
CA THR A 153 8.87 -10.68 -5.15
C THR A 153 8.58 -11.27 -6.52
N PHE A 154 9.50 -11.00 -7.44
CA PHE A 154 9.58 -11.61 -8.76
C PHE A 154 11.05 -11.95 -9.01
N GLN A 155 11.34 -13.21 -9.37
CA GLN A 155 12.71 -13.70 -9.57
C GLN A 155 13.68 -13.35 -8.42
N GLY A 156 13.20 -13.45 -7.17
CA GLY A 156 14.00 -13.21 -5.96
C GLY A 156 14.27 -11.74 -5.61
N ARG A 157 13.78 -10.80 -6.43
CA ARG A 157 13.88 -9.35 -6.22
C ARG A 157 12.52 -8.75 -5.88
N PRO A 158 12.44 -7.51 -5.34
CA PRO A 158 11.17 -6.81 -5.20
C PRO A 158 10.37 -6.84 -6.50
N ALA A 159 9.08 -7.17 -6.41
CA ALA A 159 8.21 -7.27 -7.57
C ALA A 159 8.14 -5.92 -8.32
N PRO A 160 8.31 -5.91 -9.66
CA PRO A 160 8.21 -4.68 -10.43
C PRO A 160 6.76 -4.20 -10.50
N GLN A 161 6.58 -2.89 -10.72
CA GLN A 161 5.27 -2.34 -11.08
C GLN A 161 4.88 -2.82 -12.48
N ILE A 162 3.59 -3.04 -12.73
CA ILE A 162 3.11 -3.51 -14.04
C ILE A 162 3.48 -2.57 -15.19
N ARG A 163 3.66 -1.27 -14.93
CA ARG A 163 4.14 -0.33 -15.96
C ARG A 163 5.59 -0.58 -16.41
N GLN A 164 6.38 -1.31 -15.62
CA GLN A 164 7.80 -1.56 -15.83
C GLN A 164 8.07 -2.88 -16.56
N ILE A 165 7.03 -3.68 -16.81
CA ILE A 165 7.16 -4.97 -17.50
C ILE A 165 6.87 -4.82 -18.99
N GLU A 166 7.51 -5.69 -19.76
CA GLU A 166 7.20 -5.98 -21.16
C GLU A 166 6.58 -7.38 -21.21
N ALA A 167 5.53 -7.54 -22.00
CA ALA A 167 4.78 -8.78 -22.12
C ALA A 167 4.12 -8.83 -23.51
N GLU A 168 3.74 -10.03 -23.95
CA GLU A 168 3.04 -10.23 -25.22
C GLU A 168 1.58 -9.79 -25.11
N ARG A 169 0.87 -9.71 -26.24
CA ARG A 169 -0.51 -9.19 -26.25
C ARG A 169 -1.44 -10.06 -25.39
N GLU A 170 -1.28 -11.36 -25.51
CA GLU A 170 -2.05 -12.38 -24.81
C GLU A 170 -1.89 -12.22 -23.29
N ASP A 171 -0.66 -11.95 -22.81
CA ASP A 171 -0.40 -11.66 -21.40
C ASP A 171 -1.12 -10.38 -20.94
N TRP A 172 -1.15 -9.33 -21.77
CA TRP A 172 -1.86 -8.10 -21.43
C TRP A 172 -3.39 -8.28 -21.36
N GLU A 173 -3.95 -9.20 -22.15
CA GLU A 173 -5.36 -9.57 -22.07
C GLU A 173 -5.65 -10.29 -20.75
N GLU A 174 -4.81 -11.25 -20.34
CA GLU A 174 -4.92 -11.93 -19.04
C GLU A 174 -4.76 -10.95 -17.87
N PHE A 175 -3.79 -10.03 -17.94
CA PHE A 175 -3.57 -9.00 -16.92
C PHE A 175 -4.75 -8.05 -16.80
N TRP A 176 -5.38 -7.71 -17.92
CA TRP A 176 -6.60 -6.89 -17.91
C TRP A 176 -7.73 -7.60 -17.16
N GLU A 177 -7.99 -8.86 -17.48
CA GLU A 177 -9.01 -9.67 -16.81
C GLU A 177 -8.75 -9.78 -15.31
N GLU A 178 -7.49 -10.04 -14.92
CA GLU A 178 -7.10 -10.14 -13.50
C GLU A 178 -7.31 -8.82 -12.75
N VAL A 179 -6.94 -7.67 -13.34
CA VAL A 179 -7.13 -6.36 -12.69
C VAL A 179 -8.62 -6.02 -12.56
N ILE A 180 -9.42 -6.27 -13.58
CA ILE A 180 -10.87 -6.01 -13.54
C ILE A 180 -11.58 -6.91 -12.54
N ASP A 181 -11.26 -8.21 -12.50
CA ASP A 181 -11.80 -9.11 -11.47
C ASP A 181 -11.41 -8.64 -10.06
N GLY A 182 -10.18 -8.14 -9.88
CA GLY A 182 -9.74 -7.50 -8.64
C GLY A 182 -10.60 -6.31 -8.24
N ILE A 183 -10.85 -5.36 -9.16
CA ILE A 183 -11.71 -4.18 -8.91
C ILE A 183 -13.15 -4.60 -8.62
N LYS A 184 -13.68 -5.57 -9.37
CA LYS A 184 -15.02 -6.11 -9.17
C LYS A 184 -15.18 -6.73 -7.79
N ARG A 185 -14.22 -7.55 -7.34
CA ARG A 185 -14.22 -8.14 -5.99
C ARG A 185 -14.12 -7.07 -4.91
N LEU A 186 -13.26 -6.06 -5.08
CA LEU A 186 -13.17 -4.93 -4.15
C LEU A 186 -14.54 -4.26 -3.97
N TYR A 187 -15.22 -3.96 -5.09
CA TYR A 187 -16.50 -3.28 -5.08
C TYR A 187 -17.64 -4.16 -4.52
N GLN A 188 -17.84 -5.33 -5.11
CA GLN A 188 -19.01 -6.18 -4.87
C GLN A 188 -18.92 -6.96 -3.55
N VAL A 189 -17.73 -7.43 -3.18
CA VAL A 189 -17.51 -8.24 -1.99
C VAL A 189 -16.88 -7.41 -0.87
N GLY A 190 -15.79 -6.71 -1.19
CA GLY A 190 -15.06 -5.90 -0.22
C GLY A 190 -15.81 -4.66 0.25
N ARG A 191 -16.77 -4.16 -0.55
CA ARG A 191 -17.46 -2.87 -0.33
C ARG A 191 -16.47 -1.72 -0.17
N ILE A 192 -15.33 -1.81 -0.88
CA ILE A 192 -14.21 -0.87 -0.83
C ILE A 192 -13.87 -0.40 -2.25
N VAL A 193 -13.49 0.86 -2.36
CA VAL A 193 -12.84 1.43 -3.54
C VAL A 193 -11.37 1.68 -3.19
N HIS A 194 -10.44 1.34 -4.08
CA HIS A 194 -9.00 1.58 -3.84
C HIS A 194 -8.68 3.08 -3.72
N ALA A 195 -9.36 3.90 -4.52
CA ALA A 195 -9.27 5.34 -4.57
C ALA A 195 -7.88 5.89 -4.93
N ASP A 196 -6.98 5.08 -5.48
CA ASP A 196 -5.73 5.54 -6.10
C ASP A 196 -5.13 4.45 -7.01
N LEU A 197 -5.99 3.65 -7.65
CA LEU A 197 -5.53 2.53 -8.46
C LEU A 197 -5.00 3.03 -9.81
N SER A 198 -3.80 2.58 -10.15
CA SER A 198 -3.11 2.89 -11.40
C SER A 198 -1.99 1.86 -11.64
N GLU A 199 -1.32 1.95 -12.78
CA GLU A 199 -0.18 1.12 -13.16
C GLU A 199 1.04 1.26 -12.22
N TYR A 200 1.03 2.24 -11.32
CA TYR A 200 2.06 2.44 -10.28
C TYR A 200 1.81 1.58 -9.03
N ASN A 201 0.55 1.22 -8.77
CA ASN A 201 0.11 0.55 -7.54
C ASN A 201 -0.30 -0.91 -7.79
N ILE A 202 0.12 -1.48 -8.93
CA ILE A 202 -0.08 -2.88 -9.29
C ILE A 202 1.30 -3.50 -9.46
N LEU A 203 1.62 -4.51 -8.65
CA LEU A 203 2.88 -5.26 -8.74
C LEU A 203 2.70 -6.59 -9.45
N TYR A 204 3.66 -6.95 -10.29
CA TYR A 204 3.70 -8.21 -11.01
C TYR A 204 4.54 -9.26 -10.27
N THR A 205 3.95 -10.42 -10.01
CA THR A 205 4.60 -11.55 -9.32
C THR A 205 4.38 -12.85 -10.08
N GLU A 206 5.12 -13.90 -9.73
CA GLU A 206 4.90 -15.26 -10.25
C GLU A 206 3.50 -15.82 -9.92
N ARG A 207 2.78 -15.20 -8.97
CA ARG A 207 1.42 -15.59 -8.55
C ARG A 207 0.33 -14.70 -9.15
N GLY A 208 0.68 -13.80 -10.08
CA GLY A 208 -0.22 -12.81 -10.68
C GLY A 208 -0.03 -11.40 -10.12
N LEU A 209 -1.04 -10.56 -10.33
CA LEU A 209 -1.03 -9.12 -10.06
C LEU A 209 -1.54 -8.80 -8.65
N TYR A 210 -0.81 -7.94 -7.94
CA TYR A 210 -1.14 -7.54 -6.57
C TYR A 210 -1.38 -6.04 -6.48
N PHE A 211 -2.47 -5.64 -5.82
CA PHE A 211 -2.72 -4.24 -5.49
C PHE A 211 -1.95 -3.86 -4.23
N ILE A 212 -1.27 -2.71 -4.27
CA ILE A 212 -0.48 -2.17 -3.16
C ILE A 212 -0.89 -0.73 -2.89
N ASP A 213 -0.37 -0.15 -1.79
CA ASP A 213 -0.64 1.24 -1.41
C ASP A 213 -2.13 1.54 -1.24
N VAL A 214 -2.81 0.66 -0.49
CA VAL A 214 -4.27 0.68 -0.31
C VAL A 214 -4.72 1.63 0.79
N ALA A 215 -3.88 2.58 1.16
CA ALA A 215 -4.05 3.41 2.34
C ALA A 215 -5.15 4.47 2.15
N GLN A 216 -5.35 4.90 0.90
CA GLN A 216 -6.39 5.81 0.42
C GLN A 216 -7.74 5.08 0.25
N GLY A 217 -7.77 3.74 0.31
CA GLY A 217 -8.98 2.97 0.05
C GLY A 217 -10.15 3.31 0.98
N VAL A 218 -11.31 3.61 0.41
CA VAL A 218 -12.52 4.06 1.12
C VAL A 218 -13.63 3.04 1.05
N SER A 219 -14.57 3.08 2.00
CA SER A 219 -15.85 2.37 1.84
C SER A 219 -16.59 2.94 0.62
N ILE A 220 -17.37 2.12 -0.07
CA ILE A 220 -18.22 2.62 -1.16
C ILE A 220 -19.31 3.58 -0.65
N GLU A 221 -19.61 3.57 0.66
CA GLU A 221 -20.53 4.51 1.32
C GLU A 221 -19.92 5.91 1.49
N HIS A 222 -18.63 6.08 1.17
CA HIS A 222 -17.98 7.37 1.18
C HIS A 222 -18.70 8.32 0.20
N PRO A 223 -18.93 9.61 0.55
CA PRO A 223 -19.64 10.55 -0.32
C PRO A 223 -19.03 10.70 -1.73
N ARG A 224 -17.71 10.48 -1.83
CA ARG A 224 -16.94 10.49 -3.08
C ARG A 224 -16.58 9.09 -3.60
N GLY A 225 -17.17 8.01 -3.06
CA GLY A 225 -16.82 6.63 -3.40
C GLY A 225 -16.94 6.34 -4.90
N TYR A 226 -18.03 6.76 -5.54
CA TYR A 226 -18.24 6.61 -6.98
C TYR A 226 -17.24 7.41 -7.82
N GLU A 227 -16.94 8.65 -7.41
CA GLU A 227 -15.94 9.49 -8.09
C GLU A 227 -14.56 8.81 -8.09
N PHE A 228 -14.16 8.26 -6.94
CA PHE A 228 -12.92 7.51 -6.82
C PHE A 228 -12.90 6.23 -7.64
N LEU A 229 -14.03 5.49 -7.67
CA LEU A 229 -14.13 4.27 -8.48
C LEU A 229 -13.98 4.60 -9.97
N PHE A 230 -14.65 5.65 -10.44
CA PHE A 230 -14.55 6.08 -11.83
C PHE A 230 -13.14 6.52 -12.18
N ARG A 231 -12.44 7.21 -11.27
CA ARG A 231 -11.03 7.56 -11.46
C ARG A 231 -10.15 6.32 -11.59
N ASP A 232 -10.28 5.36 -10.68
CA ASP A 232 -9.52 4.11 -10.67
C ASP A 232 -9.72 3.33 -11.98
N VAL A 233 -10.98 3.09 -12.36
CA VAL A 233 -11.32 2.37 -13.60
C VAL A 233 -10.76 3.12 -14.81
N ASN A 234 -10.92 4.44 -14.89
CA ASN A 234 -10.38 5.21 -16.01
C ASN A 234 -8.85 5.23 -16.07
N ASN A 235 -8.14 5.16 -14.94
CA ASN A 235 -6.69 5.01 -14.93
C ASN A 235 -6.28 3.67 -15.53
N VAL A 236 -6.90 2.58 -15.07
CA VAL A 236 -6.64 1.22 -15.54
C VAL A 236 -6.99 1.09 -17.03
N VAL A 237 -8.16 1.57 -17.45
CA VAL A 237 -8.60 1.59 -18.86
C VAL A 237 -7.56 2.28 -19.75
N ARG A 238 -7.11 3.48 -19.36
CA ARG A 238 -6.12 4.24 -20.12
C ARG A 238 -4.77 3.53 -20.20
N PHE A 239 -4.36 2.81 -19.15
CA PHE A 239 -3.13 2.03 -19.16
C PHE A 239 -3.23 0.86 -20.13
N PHE A 240 -4.28 0.04 -20.05
CA PHE A 240 -4.43 -1.14 -20.90
C PHE A 240 -4.74 -0.81 -22.37
N GLN A 241 -5.43 0.30 -22.66
CA GLN A 241 -5.57 0.80 -24.04
C GLN A 241 -4.21 1.11 -24.68
N LYS A 242 -3.26 1.68 -23.93
CA LYS A 242 -1.90 1.92 -24.43
C LYS A 242 -1.12 0.62 -24.68
N LYS A 243 -1.55 -0.49 -24.08
CA LYS A 243 -1.03 -1.85 -24.32
C LYS A 243 -1.74 -2.56 -25.47
N GLY A 244 -2.70 -1.92 -26.14
CA GLY A 244 -3.41 -2.46 -27.30
C GLY A 244 -4.64 -3.30 -26.94
N ILE A 245 -5.10 -3.25 -25.69
CA ILE A 245 -6.30 -3.96 -25.24
C ILE A 245 -7.55 -3.17 -25.65
N GLU A 246 -8.48 -3.86 -26.31
CA GLU A 246 -9.80 -3.33 -26.61
C GLU A 246 -10.67 -3.41 -25.37
N ILE A 247 -11.26 -2.29 -24.97
CA ILE A 247 -12.01 -2.18 -23.72
C ILE A 247 -13.46 -1.82 -24.04
N PRO A 248 -14.45 -2.60 -23.57
CA PRO A 248 -15.86 -2.27 -23.71
C PRO A 248 -16.22 -1.14 -22.74
N TYR A 249 -16.05 0.10 -23.20
CA TYR A 249 -16.34 1.31 -22.43
C TYR A 249 -17.56 2.03 -23.02
N PRO A 250 -18.56 2.42 -22.20
CA PRO A 250 -18.57 2.41 -20.73
C PRO A 250 -19.15 1.12 -20.09
N GLU A 251 -19.40 0.06 -20.86
CA GLU A 251 -20.07 -1.17 -20.39
C GLU A 251 -19.31 -1.85 -19.24
N ILE A 252 -18.00 -1.65 -19.13
CA ILE A 252 -17.17 -2.14 -18.02
C ILE A 252 -17.71 -1.75 -16.63
N PHE A 253 -18.40 -0.60 -16.51
CA PHE A 253 -19.00 -0.20 -15.24
C PHE A 253 -20.20 -1.09 -14.87
N GLU A 254 -20.92 -1.64 -15.83
CA GLU A 254 -22.01 -2.59 -15.58
C GLU A 254 -21.47 -3.93 -15.07
N ASP A 255 -20.32 -4.38 -15.58
CA ASP A 255 -19.68 -5.59 -15.07
C ASP A 255 -19.18 -5.41 -13.61
N ILE A 256 -18.62 -4.24 -13.29
CA ILE A 256 -18.10 -3.93 -11.95
C ILE A 256 -19.24 -3.69 -10.95
N MET A 257 -20.25 -2.90 -11.31
CA MET A 257 -21.26 -2.39 -10.36
C MET A 257 -22.60 -3.14 -10.46
N GLY A 258 -22.80 -3.96 -11.48
CA GLY A 258 -24.08 -4.60 -11.76
C GLY A 258 -25.20 -3.57 -11.96
N ARG A 259 -26.37 -3.83 -11.36
CA ARG A 259 -27.56 -2.97 -11.46
C ARG A 259 -27.35 -1.54 -10.99
N GLU A 260 -26.38 -1.30 -10.12
CA GLU A 260 -26.08 0.06 -9.65
C GLU A 260 -25.57 0.95 -10.79
N ALA A 261 -24.89 0.38 -11.80
CA ALA A 261 -24.48 1.13 -12.99
C ALA A 261 -25.70 1.64 -13.79
N GLU A 262 -26.74 0.83 -13.94
CA GLU A 262 -27.97 1.26 -14.65
C GLU A 262 -28.59 2.48 -13.98
N VAL A 263 -28.69 2.47 -12.64
CA VAL A 263 -29.22 3.58 -11.86
C VAL A 263 -28.37 4.83 -12.03
N LEU A 264 -27.05 4.71 -11.92
CA LEU A 264 -26.12 5.84 -12.06
C LEU A 264 -26.14 6.43 -13.47
N ARG A 265 -26.33 5.61 -14.51
CA ARG A 265 -26.49 6.06 -15.89
C ARG A 265 -27.79 6.87 -16.07
N LEU A 266 -28.89 6.41 -15.47
CA LEU A 266 -30.18 7.12 -15.52
C LEU A 266 -30.14 8.51 -14.87
N ILE A 267 -29.37 8.67 -13.78
CA ILE A 267 -29.21 9.95 -13.09
C ILE A 267 -28.03 10.78 -13.63
N GLY A 268 -27.39 10.35 -14.73
CA GLY A 268 -26.35 11.11 -15.43
C GLY A 268 -24.98 11.12 -14.74
N LEU A 269 -24.73 10.18 -13.82
CA LEU A 269 -23.44 10.03 -13.13
C LEU A 269 -22.50 9.04 -13.81
N LEU A 270 -23.00 8.21 -14.74
CA LEU A 270 -22.17 7.41 -15.65
C LEU A 270 -22.26 7.95 -17.08
N PRO A 271 -21.17 7.80 -17.88
CA PRO A 271 -21.23 8.05 -19.32
C PRO A 271 -22.36 7.22 -19.96
N LYS A 272 -23.06 7.81 -20.92
CA LYS A 272 -24.12 7.11 -21.67
C LYS A 272 -23.54 6.08 -22.62
#